data_AF-A0A956SJP8-F1
#
_entry.id   AF-A0A956SJP8-F1
#
_cell.length_a   1.000
_cell.length_b   1.000
_cell.length_c   1.000
_cell.angle_alpha   90.00
_cell.angle_beta   90.00
_cell.angle_gamma   90.00
#
_symmetry.space_group_name_H-M   'P 1'
#
loop_
_entity.id
_entity.type
_entity.pdbx_description
1 polymer ?
#
loop_
_entity_poly.entity_id
_entity_poly.type
_entity_poly.pdbx_seq_one_letter_code
_entity_poly.pdbx_strand_id
1 'polypeptide(L)'
;NVLVDAADVVPGMTVLADIDPGNGIAEANESDNSFPTNGTPGAVDVRTLPTFTVRFVPVQQQVNGLQGDVTLANVPQFMTDPSKMLPIAGYSADVRSPYVTTAPVLQSSNGNGAWGTILSEVLALKAADGSSAYYYGVVKTTYSSGVAGIGYVGGGARTALGWDRLPSASGVMAHEIGHNMGRSHVACGGPSNPDPNFPYANGSIGIWGLDVPALSLRNPSTYKDLMSYCGPEWVSDYTWAAMLGYRQGGPNNLVAGGSASRRGLLVWGRITPNGLVLEPAFAVDAPPTPVRPGPHRVELRAADGTVLGFRQFATELHSDLPTGTEEAFAFVMPLEPGLETRLASVQVRAGGRVQERRVGTGAKRQPAPSLRARGAGASTLEWDATDYPMVLVREAGSGRIVSFARGGTLAVPARTGSLRLTFSDGVRTVERAVDVP
;
A
#
# COMPACT_ATOMS: atom_id res chain seq x y z
N ASN A 1 -37.70 -2.19 12.52
CA ASN A 1 -36.46 -1.58 11.98
C ASN A 1 -36.82 -0.34 11.20
N VAL A 2 -36.11 0.75 11.42
CA VAL A 2 -36.23 2.01 10.68
C VAL A 2 -34.87 2.32 10.09
N LEU A 3 -34.82 2.74 8.82
CA LEU A 3 -33.59 3.27 8.22
C LEU A 3 -33.47 4.74 8.59
N VAL A 4 -32.31 5.12 9.10
CA VAL A 4 -31.97 6.52 9.36
C VAL A 4 -31.23 7.05 8.15
N ASP A 5 -31.66 8.19 7.62
CA ASP A 5 -31.01 8.82 6.49
C ASP A 5 -29.58 9.23 6.85
N ALA A 6 -28.64 9.03 5.92
CA ALA A 6 -27.23 9.32 6.15
C ALA A 6 -26.98 10.81 6.49
N ALA A 7 -27.85 11.71 6.05
CA ALA A 7 -27.79 13.14 6.35
C ALA A 7 -28.06 13.46 7.84
N ASP A 8 -28.78 12.58 8.54
CA ASP A 8 -29.13 12.74 9.96
C ASP A 8 -28.08 12.10 10.89
N VAL A 9 -27.19 11.25 10.35
CA VAL A 9 -26.11 10.61 11.11
C VAL A 9 -24.91 11.56 11.19
N VAL A 10 -24.97 12.50 12.14
CA VAL A 10 -23.95 13.53 12.38
C VAL A 10 -23.44 13.52 13.83
N PRO A 11 -22.23 14.06 14.10
CA PRO A 11 -21.74 14.20 15.48
C PRO A 11 -22.74 14.93 16.38
N GLY A 12 -23.00 14.37 17.56
CA GLY A 12 -24.01 14.87 18.49
C GLY A 12 -25.40 14.22 18.34
N MET A 13 -25.57 13.28 17.40
CA MET A 13 -26.79 12.48 17.27
C MET A 13 -27.15 11.80 18.59
N THR A 14 -28.44 11.88 18.94
CA THR A 14 -29.04 11.13 20.04
C THR A 14 -30.24 10.35 19.53
N VAL A 15 -30.48 9.16 20.07
CA VAL A 15 -31.61 8.30 19.70
C VAL A 15 -32.48 8.06 20.92
N LEU A 16 -33.79 8.28 20.74
CA LEU A 16 -34.85 7.77 21.60
C LEU A 16 -35.81 7.00 20.69
N ALA A 17 -36.13 5.77 21.08
CA ALA A 17 -37.14 4.97 20.40
C ALA A 17 -38.17 4.54 21.43
N ASP A 18 -39.43 4.91 21.20
CA ASP A 18 -40.54 4.54 22.05
C ASP A 18 -41.50 3.62 21.29
N ILE A 19 -41.92 2.55 21.96
CA ILE A 19 -43.01 1.68 21.57
C ILE A 19 -44.21 2.06 22.44
N ASP A 20 -45.39 2.16 21.83
CA ASP A 20 -46.63 2.57 22.49
C ASP A 20 -46.49 3.79 23.45
N PRO A 21 -46.01 4.95 22.98
CA PRO A 21 -45.80 6.12 23.84
C PRO A 21 -47.09 6.66 24.48
N GLY A 22 -48.25 6.22 24.01
CA GLY A 22 -49.56 6.57 24.56
C GLY A 22 -50.10 5.55 25.58
N ASN A 23 -49.38 4.45 25.84
CA ASN A 23 -49.82 3.33 26.69
C ASN A 23 -51.23 2.82 26.30
N GLY A 24 -51.49 2.73 24.99
CA GLY A 24 -52.78 2.35 24.42
C GLY A 24 -52.92 0.85 24.16
N ILE A 25 -51.82 0.10 24.18
CA ILE A 25 -51.78 -1.35 24.07
C ILE A 25 -51.64 -1.91 25.49
N ALA A 26 -52.43 -2.93 25.83
CA ALA A 26 -52.34 -3.55 27.14
C ALA A 26 -51.16 -4.54 27.17
N GLU A 27 -50.12 -4.22 27.94
CA GLU A 27 -48.91 -5.02 28.02
C GLU A 27 -48.65 -5.48 29.47
N ALA A 28 -47.86 -6.54 29.63
CA ALA A 28 -47.51 -7.06 30.96
C ALA A 28 -46.31 -6.33 31.59
N ASN A 29 -45.50 -5.66 30.75
CA ASN A 29 -44.33 -4.91 31.16
C ASN A 29 -44.25 -3.64 30.33
N GLU A 30 -44.41 -2.49 30.98
CA GLU A 30 -44.30 -1.16 30.34
C GLU A 30 -42.88 -0.56 30.49
N SER A 31 -42.00 -1.22 31.25
CA SER A 31 -40.70 -0.65 31.63
C SER A 31 -39.61 -0.77 30.56
N ASP A 32 -39.86 -1.52 29.49
CA ASP A 32 -38.98 -1.73 28.33
C ASP A 32 -39.50 -1.10 27.04
N ASN A 33 -40.52 -0.25 27.14
CA ASN A 33 -41.13 0.43 26.00
C ASN A 33 -40.32 1.62 25.45
N SER A 34 -39.26 2.04 26.15
CA SER A 34 -38.32 3.05 25.67
C SER A 34 -36.92 2.49 25.50
N PHE A 35 -36.21 2.92 24.46
CA PHE A 35 -34.76 2.77 24.33
C PHE A 35 -34.10 4.14 24.14
N PRO A 36 -33.14 4.52 25.01
CA PRO A 36 -32.75 3.83 26.24
C PRO A 36 -33.91 3.72 27.25
N THR A 37 -33.86 2.72 28.13
CA THR A 37 -34.94 2.39 29.09
C THR A 37 -35.21 3.47 30.14
N ASN A 38 -34.36 4.50 30.22
CA ASN A 38 -34.59 5.67 31.07
C ASN A 38 -35.42 6.77 30.39
N GLY A 39 -35.89 6.55 29.15
CA GLY A 39 -36.68 7.50 28.37
C GLY A 39 -35.93 8.77 27.96
N THR A 40 -34.59 8.79 28.11
CA THR A 40 -33.75 9.93 27.74
C THR A 40 -32.98 9.60 26.47
N PRO A 41 -32.95 10.49 25.46
CA PRO A 41 -32.19 10.23 24.23
C PRO A 41 -30.74 9.83 24.52
N GLY A 42 -30.37 8.63 24.07
CA GLY A 42 -29.02 8.09 24.22
C GLY A 42 -28.10 8.64 23.14
N ALA A 43 -26.90 9.08 23.52
CA ALA A 43 -25.91 9.54 22.55
C ALA A 43 -25.42 8.39 21.65
N VAL A 44 -25.23 8.69 20.36
CA VAL A 44 -24.60 7.79 19.39
C VAL A 44 -23.20 8.33 19.08
N ASP A 45 -22.18 7.48 19.16
CA ASP A 45 -20.80 7.84 18.76
C ASP A 45 -20.72 7.95 17.24
N VAL A 46 -20.93 9.16 16.73
CA VAL A 46 -20.78 9.51 15.32
C VAL A 46 -19.51 10.30 15.12
N ARG A 47 -18.64 9.82 14.23
CA ARG A 47 -17.32 10.41 13.96
C ARG A 47 -17.18 10.83 12.51
N THR A 48 -16.62 12.03 12.30
CA THR A 48 -16.22 12.48 10.96
C THR A 48 -14.83 11.96 10.62
N LEU A 49 -14.70 11.35 9.45
CA LEU A 49 -13.43 10.84 8.94
C LEU A 49 -13.04 11.55 7.64
N PRO A 50 -11.74 11.72 7.35
CA PRO A 50 -11.30 12.18 6.04
C PRO A 50 -11.82 11.28 4.92
N THR A 51 -11.95 11.80 3.70
CA THR A 51 -12.23 10.98 2.52
C THR A 51 -11.15 9.92 2.35
N PHE A 52 -11.54 8.68 2.06
CA PHE A 52 -10.58 7.64 1.73
C PHE A 52 -10.07 7.83 0.30
N THR A 53 -8.86 8.38 0.14
CA THR A 53 -8.24 8.54 -1.18
C THR A 53 -7.36 7.34 -1.51
N VAL A 54 -7.67 6.65 -2.61
CA VAL A 54 -6.94 5.46 -3.07
C VAL A 54 -6.54 5.60 -4.54
N ARG A 55 -5.33 5.16 -4.85
CA ARG A 55 -4.80 5.06 -6.20
C ARG A 55 -4.56 3.60 -6.53
N PHE A 56 -5.25 3.12 -7.55
CA PHE A 56 -5.05 1.78 -8.08
C PHE A 56 -3.89 1.79 -9.08
N VAL A 57 -3.05 0.76 -9.00
CA VAL A 57 -1.89 0.58 -9.87
C VAL A 57 -2.04 -0.74 -10.63
N PRO A 58 -2.49 -0.73 -11.90
CA PRO A 58 -2.44 -1.93 -12.72
C PRO A 58 -0.98 -2.36 -12.89
N VAL A 59 -0.62 -3.55 -12.42
CA VAL A 59 0.75 -4.06 -12.53
C VAL A 59 0.85 -4.97 -13.75
N GLN A 60 1.74 -4.60 -14.68
CA GLN A 60 2.08 -5.41 -15.84
C GLN A 60 3.38 -6.19 -15.57
N GLN A 61 3.31 -7.51 -15.61
CA GLN A 61 4.45 -8.41 -15.45
C GLN A 61 5.12 -8.63 -16.79
N GLN A 62 6.34 -8.10 -16.97
CA GLN A 62 7.09 -8.30 -18.22
C GLN A 62 7.39 -9.77 -18.50
N VAL A 63 7.67 -10.55 -17.45
CA VAL A 63 8.12 -11.94 -17.55
C VAL A 63 7.12 -12.87 -18.26
N ASN A 64 5.82 -12.55 -18.22
CA ASN A 64 4.76 -13.39 -18.79
C ASN A 64 3.66 -12.59 -19.53
N GLY A 65 3.78 -11.26 -19.59
CA GLY A 65 2.81 -10.38 -20.26
C GLY A 65 1.49 -10.18 -19.52
N LEU A 66 1.31 -10.73 -18.32
CA LEU A 66 0.08 -10.60 -17.57
C LEU A 66 -0.05 -9.20 -16.96
N GLN A 67 -1.24 -8.62 -17.01
CA GLN A 67 -1.56 -7.33 -16.40
C GLN A 67 -2.74 -7.48 -15.45
N GLY A 68 -2.64 -6.89 -14.25
CA GLY A 68 -3.78 -6.78 -13.35
C GLY A 68 -4.92 -5.98 -13.98
N ASP A 69 -6.12 -6.55 -13.95
CA ASP A 69 -7.32 -5.92 -14.50
C ASP A 69 -7.95 -4.94 -13.50
N VAL A 70 -7.58 -3.68 -13.60
CA VAL A 70 -8.26 -2.57 -12.91
C VAL A 70 -8.39 -1.37 -13.82
N THR A 71 -9.60 -0.83 -13.87
CA THR A 71 -9.99 0.35 -14.65
C THR A 71 -10.94 1.19 -13.82
N LEU A 72 -11.13 2.46 -14.17
CA LEU A 72 -12.09 3.32 -13.46
C LEU A 72 -13.51 2.72 -13.44
N ALA A 73 -13.88 1.92 -14.44
CA ALA A 73 -15.18 1.29 -14.54
C ALA A 73 -15.38 0.15 -13.53
N ASN A 74 -14.34 -0.60 -13.18
CA ASN A 74 -14.44 -1.75 -12.25
C ASN A 74 -13.97 -1.42 -10.82
N VAL A 75 -13.40 -0.24 -10.57
CA VAL A 75 -13.05 0.23 -9.21
C VAL A 75 -14.19 0.06 -8.20
N PRO A 76 -15.47 0.36 -8.51
CA PRO A 76 -16.56 0.13 -7.56
C PRO A 76 -16.69 -1.33 -7.11
N GLN A 77 -16.32 -2.30 -7.96
CA GLN A 77 -16.37 -3.72 -7.63
C GLN A 77 -15.30 -4.09 -6.58
N PHE A 78 -14.06 -3.58 -6.72
CA PHE A 78 -13.01 -3.73 -5.70
C PHE A 78 -13.38 -3.05 -4.37
N MET A 79 -14.10 -1.93 -4.44
CA MET A 79 -14.50 -1.16 -3.25
C MET A 79 -15.75 -1.71 -2.56
N THR A 80 -16.37 -2.79 -3.05
CA THR A 80 -17.62 -3.34 -2.49
C THR A 80 -17.46 -3.71 -1.02
N ASP A 81 -16.49 -4.56 -0.71
CA ASP A 81 -16.25 -5.05 0.65
C ASP A 81 -15.53 -4.02 1.53
N PRO A 82 -14.54 -3.24 1.04
CA PRO A 82 -14.01 -2.11 1.78
C PRO A 82 -15.08 -1.14 2.27
N SER A 83 -16.09 -0.82 1.43
CA SER A 83 -17.16 0.10 1.80
C SER A 83 -18.17 -0.50 2.80
N LYS A 84 -18.25 -1.83 2.89
CA LYS A 84 -19.14 -2.53 3.83
C LYS A 84 -18.48 -2.79 5.18
N MET A 85 -17.18 -3.09 5.18
CA MET A 85 -16.48 -3.66 6.33
C MET A 85 -15.41 -2.75 6.92
N LEU A 86 -15.01 -1.68 6.23
CA LEU A 86 -14.04 -0.72 6.77
C LEU A 86 -14.74 0.60 7.11
N PRO A 87 -14.19 1.40 8.04
CA PRO A 87 -14.75 2.69 8.40
C PRO A 87 -14.52 3.70 7.27
N ILE A 88 -15.17 3.54 6.12
CA ILE A 88 -15.06 4.35 4.91
C ILE A 88 -16.45 4.89 4.57
N ALA A 89 -16.74 6.13 4.98
CA ALA A 89 -18.01 6.79 4.64
C ALA A 89 -18.09 7.22 3.17
N GLY A 90 -16.94 7.42 2.53
CA GLY A 90 -16.83 7.78 1.12
C GLY A 90 -15.37 7.73 0.68
N TYR A 91 -15.16 7.53 -0.63
CA TYR A 91 -13.83 7.40 -1.21
C TYR A 91 -13.67 8.26 -2.47
N SER A 92 -12.42 8.59 -2.76
CA SER A 92 -11.97 9.13 -4.04
C SER A 92 -10.94 8.17 -4.61
N ALA A 93 -11.17 7.71 -5.83
CA ALA A 93 -10.31 6.72 -6.47
C ALA A 93 -9.81 7.21 -7.83
N ASP A 94 -8.53 6.94 -8.11
CA ASP A 94 -7.96 7.07 -9.45
C ASP A 94 -7.21 5.79 -9.84
N VAL A 95 -7.03 5.58 -11.15
CA VAL A 95 -6.28 4.46 -11.71
C VAL A 95 -5.10 5.00 -12.50
N ARG A 96 -3.89 4.53 -12.18
CA ARG A 96 -2.68 4.90 -12.93
C ARG A 96 -2.66 4.26 -14.32
N SER A 97 -1.83 4.82 -15.20
CA SER A 97 -1.26 4.02 -16.30
C SER A 97 -0.58 2.77 -15.73
N PRO A 98 -0.57 1.63 -16.45
CA PRO A 98 0.08 0.41 -15.97
C PRO A 98 1.53 0.63 -15.56
N TYR A 99 1.90 0.12 -14.39
CA TYR A 99 3.27 0.04 -13.91
C TYR A 99 3.88 -1.29 -14.37
N VAL A 100 4.98 -1.24 -15.10
CA VAL A 100 5.65 -2.44 -15.61
C VAL A 100 6.70 -2.91 -14.62
N THR A 101 6.53 -4.13 -14.10
CA THR A 101 7.51 -4.78 -13.24
C THR A 101 8.35 -5.79 -14.03
N THR A 102 9.64 -5.81 -13.69
CA THR A 102 10.63 -6.80 -14.15
C THR A 102 10.89 -7.88 -13.09
N ALA A 103 10.04 -7.97 -12.06
CA ALA A 103 10.11 -9.02 -11.05
C ALA A 103 9.85 -10.43 -11.66
N PRO A 104 10.30 -11.50 -10.98
CA PRO A 104 9.95 -12.87 -11.36
C PRO A 104 8.43 -13.10 -11.39
N VAL A 105 8.00 -14.20 -12.03
CA VAL A 105 6.59 -14.59 -12.08
C VAL A 105 6.01 -14.76 -10.67
N LEU A 106 4.78 -14.28 -10.45
CA LEU A 106 4.07 -14.50 -9.20
C LEU A 106 3.83 -15.99 -8.95
N GLN A 107 4.10 -16.45 -7.72
CA GLN A 107 3.86 -17.82 -7.28
C GLN A 107 2.86 -17.82 -6.12
N SER A 108 2.00 -18.86 -6.05
CA SER A 108 0.97 -18.99 -5.02
C SER A 108 1.53 -19.10 -3.60
N SER A 109 2.76 -19.60 -3.44
CA SER A 109 3.46 -19.66 -2.15
C SER A 109 4.35 -18.44 -1.88
N ASN A 110 4.47 -17.51 -2.84
CA ASN A 110 5.49 -16.45 -2.84
C ASN A 110 6.94 -16.97 -2.59
N GLY A 111 7.24 -18.23 -2.92
CA GLY A 111 8.55 -18.85 -2.63
C GLY A 111 9.74 -18.16 -3.30
N ASN A 112 9.51 -17.40 -4.37
CA ASN A 112 10.53 -16.61 -5.07
C ASN A 112 10.57 -15.12 -4.65
N GLY A 113 9.74 -14.69 -3.68
CA GLY A 113 9.69 -13.30 -3.21
C GLY A 113 9.16 -12.29 -4.23
N ALA A 114 8.47 -12.73 -5.29
CA ALA A 114 7.96 -11.84 -6.34
C ALA A 114 6.89 -10.86 -5.80
N TRP A 115 5.99 -11.32 -4.93
CA TRP A 115 4.98 -10.45 -4.33
C TRP A 115 5.62 -9.32 -3.52
N GLY A 116 6.55 -9.66 -2.62
CA GLY A 116 7.26 -8.67 -1.80
C GLY A 116 8.11 -7.70 -2.63
N THR A 117 8.68 -8.18 -3.74
CA THR A 117 9.42 -7.33 -4.70
C THR A 117 8.49 -6.29 -5.32
N ILE A 118 7.33 -6.71 -5.82
CA ILE A 118 6.36 -5.81 -6.47
C ILE A 118 5.74 -4.86 -5.43
N LEU A 119 5.42 -5.32 -4.23
CA LEU A 119 4.91 -4.46 -3.16
C LEU A 119 5.92 -3.35 -2.79
N SER A 120 7.21 -3.70 -2.70
CA SER A 120 8.29 -2.72 -2.48
C SER A 120 8.46 -1.75 -3.64
N GLU A 121 8.25 -2.18 -4.88
CA GLU A 121 8.23 -1.30 -6.05
C GLU A 121 7.06 -0.31 -5.99
N VAL A 122 5.86 -0.75 -5.59
CA VAL A 122 4.69 0.13 -5.41
C VAL A 122 4.91 1.11 -4.26
N LEU A 123 5.61 0.70 -3.19
CA LEU A 123 5.99 1.60 -2.09
C LEU A 123 6.98 2.69 -2.57
N ALA A 124 7.99 2.30 -3.35
CA ALA A 124 8.93 3.24 -3.95
C ALA A 124 8.25 4.17 -4.96
N LEU A 125 7.30 3.65 -5.74
CA LEU A 125 6.47 4.42 -6.66
C LEU A 125 5.66 5.49 -5.92
N LYS A 126 5.00 5.13 -4.82
CA LYS A 126 4.25 6.07 -3.96
C LYS A 126 5.16 7.16 -3.40
N ALA A 127 6.34 6.79 -2.91
CA ALA A 127 7.31 7.75 -2.37
C ALA A 127 7.82 8.71 -3.45
N ALA A 128 8.11 8.21 -4.66
CA ALA A 128 8.57 9.01 -5.78
C ALA A 128 7.48 9.88 -6.42
N ASP A 129 6.21 9.47 -6.34
CA ASP A 129 5.06 10.32 -6.70
C ASP A 129 4.78 11.41 -5.65
N GLY A 130 5.36 11.31 -4.45
CA GLY A 130 5.10 12.24 -3.34
C GLY A 130 3.67 12.16 -2.79
N SER A 131 2.99 11.02 -2.92
CA SER A 131 1.57 10.91 -2.62
C SER A 131 1.27 10.48 -1.18
N SER A 132 0.21 11.05 -0.60
CA SER A 132 -0.39 10.65 0.67
C SER A 132 -1.59 9.70 0.51
N ALA A 133 -2.06 9.45 -0.71
CA ALA A 133 -3.12 8.49 -0.98
C ALA A 133 -2.70 7.06 -0.62
N TYR A 134 -3.67 6.17 -0.40
CA TYR A 134 -3.41 4.74 -0.37
C TYR A 134 -3.03 4.26 -1.78
N TYR A 135 -2.05 3.37 -1.90
CA TYR A 135 -1.68 2.74 -3.16
C TYR A 135 -2.07 1.27 -3.12
N TYR A 136 -2.93 0.85 -4.03
CA TYR A 136 -3.33 -0.54 -4.17
C TYR A 136 -2.90 -1.07 -5.53
N GLY A 137 -1.83 -1.87 -5.54
CA GLY A 137 -1.41 -2.56 -6.74
C GLY A 137 -2.37 -3.70 -7.08
N VAL A 138 -2.72 -3.84 -8.35
CA VAL A 138 -3.55 -4.94 -8.84
C VAL A 138 -2.71 -5.80 -9.76
N VAL A 139 -2.59 -7.09 -9.46
CA VAL A 139 -1.82 -8.08 -10.23
C VAL A 139 -2.72 -9.17 -10.80
N LYS A 140 -2.29 -9.78 -11.91
CA LYS A 140 -2.94 -10.98 -12.43
C LYS A 140 -2.11 -12.22 -12.12
N THR A 141 -2.76 -13.26 -11.60
CA THR A 141 -2.09 -14.52 -11.23
C THR A 141 -2.51 -15.66 -12.16
N THR A 142 -1.60 -16.63 -12.38
CA THR A 142 -1.90 -17.87 -13.14
C THR A 142 -2.59 -18.94 -12.28
N TYR A 143 -2.73 -18.71 -10.98
CA TYR A 143 -3.28 -19.64 -9.99
C TYR A 143 -4.49 -19.02 -9.28
N SER A 144 -5.38 -19.87 -8.76
CA SER A 144 -6.63 -19.48 -8.12
C SER A 144 -6.67 -19.64 -6.59
N SER A 145 -5.56 -20.08 -5.97
CA SER A 145 -5.43 -20.21 -4.52
C SER A 145 -3.97 -20.00 -4.07
N GLY A 146 -3.78 -19.66 -2.80
CA GLY A 146 -2.50 -19.23 -2.23
C GLY A 146 -2.51 -17.74 -1.91
N VAL A 147 -1.36 -17.08 -1.98
CA VAL A 147 -1.23 -15.63 -1.78
C VAL A 147 -2.11 -14.89 -2.78
N ALA A 148 -3.09 -14.17 -2.24
CA ALA A 148 -4.08 -13.41 -2.99
C ALA A 148 -3.85 -11.89 -2.89
N GLY A 149 -3.26 -11.45 -1.79
CA GLY A 149 -2.82 -10.09 -1.53
C GLY A 149 -1.73 -10.07 -0.47
N ILE A 150 -1.08 -8.92 -0.38
CA ILE A 150 -0.18 -8.57 0.71
C ILE A 150 -0.21 -7.06 1.00
N GLY A 151 0.00 -6.70 2.26
CA GLY A 151 -0.08 -5.31 2.72
C GLY A 151 0.98 -4.93 3.74
N TYR A 152 1.32 -3.63 3.79
CA TYR A 152 2.08 -3.09 4.93
C TYR A 152 1.15 -2.73 6.09
N VAL A 153 1.63 -2.96 7.32
CA VAL A 153 0.85 -2.72 8.53
C VAL A 153 1.02 -1.28 9.03
N GLY A 154 -0.06 -0.51 8.97
CA GLY A 154 -0.15 0.86 9.46
C GLY A 154 0.91 1.80 8.87
N GLY A 155 1.28 2.81 9.65
CA GLY A 155 2.31 3.79 9.27
C GLY A 155 1.95 4.67 8.07
N GLY A 156 3.00 5.30 7.53
CA GLY A 156 2.89 6.17 6.36
C GLY A 156 2.93 5.42 5.02
N ALA A 157 3.17 4.11 5.04
CA ALA A 157 3.26 3.26 3.86
C ALA A 157 1.99 3.34 3.01
N ARG A 158 0.84 2.98 3.62
CA ARG A 158 -0.49 2.95 2.96
C ARG A 158 -0.44 2.26 1.59
N THR A 159 0.30 1.15 1.51
CA THR A 159 0.54 0.43 0.27
C THR A 159 0.20 -1.04 0.47
N ALA A 160 -0.52 -1.58 -0.50
CA ALA A 160 -0.93 -2.97 -0.58
C ALA A 160 -0.94 -3.45 -2.04
N LEU A 161 -0.98 -4.77 -2.22
CA LEU A 161 -1.03 -5.46 -3.51
C LEU A 161 -2.08 -6.55 -3.41
N GLY A 162 -2.90 -6.74 -4.43
CA GLY A 162 -3.85 -7.85 -4.50
C GLY A 162 -4.12 -8.31 -5.92
N TRP A 163 -4.65 -9.52 -6.06
CA TRP A 163 -4.99 -10.08 -7.36
C TRP A 163 -6.24 -9.43 -7.98
N ASP A 164 -6.45 -9.63 -9.28
CA ASP A 164 -7.56 -9.06 -10.05
C ASP A 164 -8.82 -9.95 -10.09
N ARG A 165 -8.88 -11.01 -9.28
CA ARG A 165 -9.94 -12.02 -9.32
C ARG A 165 -11.23 -11.54 -8.64
N LEU A 166 -12.01 -10.71 -9.31
CA LEU A 166 -13.35 -10.34 -8.82
C LEU A 166 -14.32 -11.55 -8.86
N PRO A 167 -15.22 -11.71 -7.86
CA PRO A 167 -15.46 -10.79 -6.75
C PRO A 167 -14.50 -10.95 -5.55
N SER A 168 -13.71 -12.02 -5.44
CA SER A 168 -12.86 -12.25 -4.24
C SER A 168 -11.81 -11.16 -4.01
N ALA A 169 -11.35 -10.49 -5.07
CA ALA A 169 -10.43 -9.36 -4.99
C ALA A 169 -10.96 -8.19 -4.14
N SER A 170 -12.28 -8.05 -4.00
CA SER A 170 -12.91 -7.06 -3.13
C SER A 170 -12.64 -7.36 -1.65
N GLY A 171 -12.88 -8.60 -1.21
CA GLY A 171 -12.58 -9.05 0.17
C GLY A 171 -11.08 -9.00 0.47
N VAL A 172 -10.24 -9.40 -0.48
CA VAL A 172 -8.78 -9.25 -0.38
C VAL A 172 -8.41 -7.79 -0.19
N MET A 173 -8.94 -6.87 -0.99
CA MET A 173 -8.68 -5.45 -0.81
C MET A 173 -9.10 -4.96 0.58
N ALA A 174 -10.26 -5.41 1.09
CA ALA A 174 -10.70 -5.04 2.45
C ALA A 174 -9.69 -5.53 3.51
N HIS A 175 -9.20 -6.76 3.39
CA HIS A 175 -8.18 -7.34 4.26
C HIS A 175 -6.87 -6.53 4.21
N GLU A 176 -6.33 -6.29 3.01
CA GLU A 176 -5.04 -5.59 2.86
C GLU A 176 -5.10 -4.11 3.30
N ILE A 177 -6.23 -3.45 3.06
CA ILE A 177 -6.44 -2.08 3.55
C ILE A 177 -6.62 -2.10 5.08
N GLY A 178 -7.19 -3.16 5.66
CA GLY A 178 -7.19 -3.39 7.10
C GLY A 178 -5.78 -3.38 7.69
N HIS A 179 -4.82 -4.05 7.03
CA HIS A 179 -3.40 -3.96 7.38
C HIS A 179 -2.90 -2.52 7.29
N ASN A 180 -3.17 -1.78 6.21
CA ASN A 180 -2.78 -0.37 6.10
C ASN A 180 -3.42 0.53 7.18
N MET A 181 -4.49 0.08 7.85
CA MET A 181 -5.11 0.72 9.00
C MET A 181 -4.60 0.20 10.35
N GLY A 182 -3.45 -0.49 10.35
CA GLY A 182 -2.72 -0.92 11.54
C GLY A 182 -3.19 -2.24 12.14
N ARG A 183 -3.99 -3.02 11.41
CA ARG A 183 -4.48 -4.31 11.90
C ARG A 183 -3.50 -5.44 11.59
N SER A 184 -3.22 -6.27 12.60
CA SER A 184 -2.58 -7.59 12.42
C SER A 184 -3.65 -8.66 12.21
N HIS A 185 -3.21 -9.86 11.81
CA HIS A 185 -4.10 -11.01 11.66
C HIS A 185 -4.83 -11.40 12.93
N VAL A 186 -5.95 -12.10 12.79
CA VAL A 186 -6.71 -12.73 13.87
C VAL A 186 -6.47 -14.24 13.86
N ALA A 187 -6.33 -14.87 15.02
CA ALA A 187 -6.00 -16.29 15.18
C ALA A 187 -7.12 -17.25 14.70
N CYS A 188 -7.33 -17.35 13.39
CA CYS A 188 -8.16 -18.36 12.74
C CYS A 188 -7.62 -18.65 11.32
N GLY A 189 -7.46 -19.93 10.98
CA GLY A 189 -6.91 -20.36 9.69
C GLY A 189 -5.38 -20.39 9.63
N GLY A 190 -4.72 -20.37 10.80
CA GLY A 190 -3.27 -20.49 10.93
C GLY A 190 -2.43 -19.31 10.42
N PRO A 191 -2.86 -18.04 10.54
CA PRO A 191 -2.00 -16.92 10.18
C PRO A 191 -0.79 -16.86 11.10
N SER A 192 0.28 -16.26 10.57
CA SER A 192 1.46 -15.99 11.37
C SER A 192 1.22 -14.76 12.26
N ASN A 193 1.66 -14.85 13.52
CA ASN A 193 1.64 -13.73 14.49
C ASN A 193 0.28 -13.03 14.62
N PRO A 194 -0.78 -13.77 14.99
CA PRO A 194 -2.06 -13.15 15.22
C PRO A 194 -1.98 -12.11 16.35
N ASP A 195 -2.85 -11.11 16.31
CA ASP A 195 -3.03 -10.10 17.34
C ASP A 195 -3.33 -10.78 18.68
N PRO A 196 -2.42 -10.73 19.66
CA PRO A 196 -2.61 -11.38 20.95
C PRO A 196 -3.73 -10.73 21.77
N ASN A 197 -4.18 -9.53 21.41
CA ASN A 197 -5.24 -8.81 22.11
C ASN A 197 -6.62 -9.04 21.51
N PHE A 198 -6.74 -9.80 20.41
CA PHE A 198 -8.04 -10.09 19.82
C PHE A 198 -8.89 -10.91 20.81
N PRO A 199 -10.08 -10.41 21.22
CA PRO A 199 -10.77 -10.95 22.40
C PRO A 199 -11.62 -12.18 22.10
N TYR A 200 -11.93 -12.46 20.84
CA TYR A 200 -12.90 -13.50 20.49
C TYR A 200 -12.23 -14.81 20.06
N ALA A 201 -12.68 -15.91 20.64
CA ALA A 201 -12.22 -17.24 20.27
C ALA A 201 -12.54 -17.56 18.80
N ASN A 202 -11.66 -18.33 18.16
CA ASN A 202 -11.84 -18.84 16.80
C ASN A 202 -12.20 -17.76 15.77
N GLY A 203 -11.68 -16.54 15.96
CA GLY A 203 -11.88 -15.40 15.07
C GLY A 203 -13.33 -14.94 14.93
N SER A 204 -14.22 -15.18 15.90
CA SER A 204 -15.61 -14.69 15.82
C SER A 204 -15.65 -13.15 15.69
N ILE A 205 -16.69 -12.62 15.03
CA ILE A 205 -16.91 -11.17 14.91
C ILE A 205 -17.44 -10.50 16.19
N GLY A 206 -17.67 -11.27 17.26
CA GLY A 206 -18.08 -10.77 18.58
C GLY A 206 -19.56 -10.44 18.66
N ILE A 207 -20.01 -9.49 17.84
CA ILE A 207 -21.40 -9.01 17.79
C ILE A 207 -22.03 -9.29 16.42
N TRP A 208 -23.35 -9.07 16.32
CA TRP A 208 -24.05 -9.11 15.03
C TRP A 208 -23.57 -7.98 14.12
N GLY A 209 -23.13 -8.35 12.92
CA GLY A 209 -22.85 -7.39 11.85
C GLY A 209 -24.12 -7.07 11.05
N LEU A 210 -24.14 -5.89 10.41
CA LEU A 210 -25.21 -5.47 9.51
C LEU A 210 -24.63 -5.01 8.17
N ASP A 211 -24.94 -5.73 7.10
CA ASP A 211 -24.71 -5.27 5.73
C ASP A 211 -25.84 -4.31 5.36
N VAL A 212 -25.61 -3.01 5.52
CA VAL A 212 -26.63 -1.96 5.34
C VAL A 212 -27.22 -1.97 3.93
N PRO A 213 -26.43 -2.02 2.82
CA PRO A 213 -27.00 -2.11 1.48
C PRO A 213 -27.92 -3.33 1.26
N ALA A 214 -27.57 -4.49 1.83
CA ALA A 214 -28.36 -5.71 1.68
C ALA A 214 -29.43 -5.91 2.76
N LEU A 215 -29.43 -5.08 3.81
CA LEU A 215 -30.21 -5.22 5.04
C LEU A 215 -30.14 -6.64 5.63
N SER A 216 -28.94 -7.24 5.60
CA SER A 216 -28.73 -8.62 6.04
C SER A 216 -27.82 -8.69 7.26
N LEU A 217 -28.23 -9.47 8.25
CA LEU A 217 -27.48 -9.71 9.47
C LEU A 217 -26.36 -10.73 9.27
N ARG A 218 -25.26 -10.53 9.99
CA ARG A 218 -24.08 -11.39 10.00
C ARG A 218 -23.91 -11.98 11.39
N ASN A 219 -24.12 -13.30 11.49
CA ASN A 219 -24.16 -14.00 12.78
C ASN A 219 -22.75 -14.23 13.34
N PRO A 220 -22.43 -13.77 14.57
CA PRO A 220 -21.13 -14.00 15.19
C PRO A 220 -20.77 -15.48 15.43
N SER A 221 -21.76 -16.38 15.43
CA SER A 221 -21.51 -17.83 15.51
C SER A 221 -20.96 -18.41 14.20
N THR A 222 -21.22 -17.75 13.07
CA THR A 222 -20.89 -18.25 11.73
C THR A 222 -19.76 -17.45 11.09
N TYR A 223 -19.83 -16.12 11.19
CA TYR A 223 -18.88 -15.22 10.54
C TYR A 223 -17.59 -15.05 11.35
N LYS A 224 -16.52 -14.79 10.61
CA LYS A 224 -15.16 -14.67 11.11
C LYS A 224 -14.60 -13.29 10.80
N ASP A 225 -13.73 -12.78 11.67
CA ASP A 225 -13.14 -11.47 11.50
C ASP A 225 -12.43 -11.35 10.15
N LEU A 226 -12.61 -10.19 9.50
CA LEU A 226 -12.00 -9.83 8.24
C LEU A 226 -10.48 -10.10 8.22
N MET A 227 -9.78 -9.90 9.34
CA MET A 227 -8.33 -10.11 9.44
C MET A 227 -7.94 -11.57 9.73
N SER A 228 -8.86 -12.51 9.62
CA SER A 228 -8.58 -13.94 9.73
C SER A 228 -8.49 -14.61 8.36
N TYR A 229 -8.06 -15.88 8.31
CA TYR A 229 -8.11 -16.71 7.09
C TYR A 229 -9.28 -17.71 7.11
N CYS A 230 -10.23 -17.50 8.00
CA CYS A 230 -11.43 -18.32 8.10
C CYS A 230 -12.61 -17.60 7.45
N GLY A 231 -13.49 -18.35 6.77
CA GLY A 231 -14.71 -17.82 6.17
C GLY A 231 -15.99 -18.35 6.83
N PRO A 232 -17.15 -17.73 6.55
CA PRO A 232 -17.30 -16.48 5.80
C PRO A 232 -16.82 -15.26 6.61
N GLU A 233 -16.25 -14.27 5.93
CA GLU A 233 -15.60 -13.10 6.56
C GLU A 233 -16.59 -11.95 6.79
N TRP A 234 -16.44 -11.26 7.92
CA TRP A 234 -17.05 -9.97 8.24
C TRP A 234 -16.18 -9.23 9.26
N VAL A 235 -16.22 -7.90 9.31
CA VAL A 235 -15.44 -7.15 10.31
C VAL A 235 -16.00 -7.34 11.72
N SER A 236 -15.16 -7.65 12.71
CA SER A 236 -15.55 -7.60 14.13
C SER A 236 -15.67 -6.17 14.62
N ASP A 237 -16.43 -5.96 15.70
CA ASP A 237 -16.48 -4.68 16.40
C ASP A 237 -15.08 -4.24 16.89
N TYR A 238 -14.27 -5.18 17.39
CA TYR A 238 -12.90 -4.94 17.81
C TYR A 238 -12.02 -4.38 16.67
N THR A 239 -12.03 -5.07 15.52
CA THR A 239 -11.24 -4.66 14.34
C THR A 239 -11.78 -3.34 13.78
N TRP A 240 -13.10 -3.17 13.70
CA TRP A 240 -13.75 -1.92 13.26
C TRP A 240 -13.36 -0.73 14.13
N ALA A 241 -13.50 -0.84 15.45
CA ALA A 241 -13.20 0.23 16.39
C ALA A 241 -11.74 0.66 16.33
N ALA A 242 -10.81 -0.30 16.20
CA ALA A 242 -9.40 -0.01 16.04
C ALA A 242 -9.10 0.74 14.72
N MET A 243 -9.69 0.29 13.60
CA MET A 243 -9.52 0.98 12.31
C MET A 243 -10.16 2.37 12.32
N LEU A 244 -11.31 2.54 13.00
CA LEU A 244 -11.99 3.82 13.15
C LEU A 244 -11.10 4.81 13.91
N GLY A 245 -10.54 4.39 15.06
CA GLY A 245 -9.57 5.18 15.81
C GLY A 245 -8.32 5.52 14.99
N TYR A 246 -7.81 4.56 14.21
CA TYR A 246 -6.68 4.77 13.33
C TYR A 246 -6.97 5.82 12.24
N ARG A 247 -8.15 5.79 11.63
CA ARG A 247 -8.56 6.79 10.63
C ARG A 247 -8.87 8.16 11.22
N GLN A 248 -9.19 8.26 12.51
CA GLN A 248 -9.51 9.53 13.17
C GLN A 248 -8.26 10.26 13.69
N GLY A 249 -7.32 9.54 14.32
CA GLY A 249 -6.17 10.13 14.98
C GLY A 249 -4.82 9.51 14.62
N GLY A 250 -4.80 8.51 13.74
CA GLY A 250 -3.59 7.78 13.41
C GLY A 250 -2.59 8.58 12.56
N PRO A 251 -1.39 8.04 12.33
CA PRO A 251 -0.34 8.67 11.53
C PRO A 251 -0.77 8.94 10.08
N ASN A 252 -1.94 8.42 9.65
CA ASN A 252 -2.52 8.76 8.36
C ASN A 252 -3.02 10.21 8.24
N ASN A 253 -3.33 10.84 9.38
CA ASN A 253 -3.82 12.21 9.47
C ASN A 253 -2.72 13.21 9.80
N LEU A 254 -1.49 12.74 10.03
CA LEU A 254 -0.32 13.60 9.91
C LEU A 254 -0.24 13.96 8.43
N VAL A 255 -0.79 15.13 8.11
CA VAL A 255 -0.60 15.78 6.83
C VAL A 255 0.89 15.69 6.56
N ALA A 256 1.29 15.04 5.46
CA ALA A 256 2.57 15.34 4.85
C ALA A 256 2.46 16.83 4.49
N GLY A 257 2.79 17.70 5.46
CA GLY A 257 2.64 19.14 5.34
C GLY A 257 3.23 19.51 4.00
N GLY A 258 2.42 20.16 3.14
CA GLY A 258 2.57 20.35 1.70
C GLY A 258 3.95 20.84 1.27
N SER A 259 4.94 19.99 1.47
CA SER A 259 6.33 20.27 1.22
C SER A 259 6.44 20.28 -0.27
N ALA A 260 6.89 21.40 -0.82
CA ALA A 260 7.04 21.54 -2.25
C ALA A 260 7.90 20.38 -2.79
N SER A 261 7.51 19.88 -3.96
CA SER A 261 8.37 18.96 -4.68
C SER A 261 9.73 19.62 -4.91
N ARG A 262 10.80 18.89 -4.61
CA ARG A 262 12.18 19.32 -4.80
C ARG A 262 13.05 18.12 -5.13
N ARG A 263 14.23 18.37 -5.67
CA ARG A 263 15.20 17.31 -5.95
C ARG A 263 15.58 16.59 -4.65
N GLY A 264 15.47 15.27 -4.67
CA GLY A 264 15.73 14.37 -3.56
C GLY A 264 16.29 13.04 -4.04
N LEU A 265 16.83 12.26 -3.12
CA LEU A 265 17.33 10.91 -3.36
C LEU A 265 16.33 9.90 -2.82
N LEU A 266 15.70 9.14 -3.71
CA LEU A 266 14.91 7.97 -3.34
C LEU A 266 15.86 6.87 -2.86
N VAL A 267 15.72 6.51 -1.58
CA VAL A 267 16.39 5.36 -0.96
C VAL A 267 15.34 4.34 -0.59
N TRP A 268 15.53 3.11 -1.04
CA TRP A 268 14.53 2.07 -0.90
C TRP A 268 15.14 0.67 -0.91
N GLY A 269 14.39 -0.30 -0.38
CA GLY A 269 14.86 -1.65 -0.23
C GLY A 269 14.02 -2.45 0.74
N ARG A 270 14.53 -3.64 1.06
CA ARG A 270 13.85 -4.63 1.88
C ARG A 270 14.81 -5.34 2.83
N ILE A 271 14.32 -5.74 3.99
CA ILE A 271 15.01 -6.64 4.91
C ILE A 271 14.29 -7.98 4.80
N THR A 272 14.92 -8.96 4.16
CA THR A 272 14.37 -10.30 3.93
C THR A 272 15.01 -11.31 4.91
N PRO A 273 14.55 -12.58 5.00
CA PRO A 273 15.24 -13.59 5.82
C PRO A 273 16.64 -13.85 5.27
N ASN A 274 16.80 -13.72 3.95
CA ASN A 274 18.03 -13.93 3.20
C ASN A 274 19.00 -12.74 3.28
N GLY A 275 18.58 -11.61 3.86
CA GLY A 275 19.42 -10.44 4.05
C GLY A 275 18.79 -9.12 3.65
N LEU A 276 19.57 -8.06 3.82
CA LEU A 276 19.20 -6.69 3.49
C LEU A 276 19.44 -6.44 2.00
N VAL A 277 18.38 -6.15 1.27
CA VAL A 277 18.39 -5.73 -0.12
C VAL A 277 18.30 -4.21 -0.17
N LEU A 278 19.37 -3.54 -0.58
CA LEU A 278 19.37 -2.12 -0.88
C LEU A 278 19.27 -1.94 -2.40
N GLU A 279 18.15 -1.40 -2.88
CA GLU A 279 17.95 -1.17 -4.32
C GLU A 279 18.75 0.06 -4.79
N PRO A 280 19.05 0.19 -6.09
CA PRO A 280 19.72 1.38 -6.62
C PRO A 280 18.94 2.66 -6.30
N ALA A 281 19.65 3.68 -5.82
CA ALA A 281 19.05 4.96 -5.47
C ALA A 281 18.76 5.80 -6.73
N PHE A 282 17.75 6.68 -6.67
CA PHE A 282 17.40 7.56 -7.78
C PHE A 282 17.26 9.01 -7.34
N ALA A 283 17.81 9.95 -8.11
CA ALA A 283 17.36 11.33 -8.01
C ALA A 283 15.90 11.41 -8.51
N VAL A 284 15.05 12.04 -7.70
CA VAL A 284 13.62 12.23 -7.98
C VAL A 284 13.20 13.64 -7.59
N ASP A 285 12.17 14.17 -8.24
CA ASP A 285 11.52 15.42 -7.84
C ASP A 285 10.27 15.09 -7.04
N ALA A 286 10.44 14.99 -5.72
CA ALA A 286 9.39 14.63 -4.80
C ALA A 286 9.60 15.30 -3.43
N PRO A 287 8.53 15.57 -2.67
CA PRO A 287 8.66 16.05 -1.31
C PRO A 287 9.49 15.06 -0.46
N PRO A 288 10.37 15.53 0.44
CA PRO A 288 11.06 14.66 1.37
C PRO A 288 10.05 13.84 2.18
N THR A 289 10.23 12.53 2.24
CA THR A 289 9.27 11.66 2.92
C THR A 289 9.48 11.77 4.43
N PRO A 290 8.43 12.08 5.22
CA PRO A 290 8.49 11.91 6.67
C PRO A 290 8.70 10.43 6.99
N VAL A 291 9.68 10.10 7.82
CA VAL A 291 9.89 8.73 8.28
C VAL A 291 9.69 8.66 9.78
N ARG A 292 9.13 7.55 10.26
CA ARG A 292 9.12 7.25 11.70
C ARG A 292 10.56 6.95 12.12
N PRO A 293 11.11 7.60 13.17
CA PRO A 293 12.39 7.20 13.74
C PRO A 293 12.33 5.73 14.18
N GLY A 294 13.43 5.01 14.01
CA GLY A 294 13.51 3.59 14.34
C GLY A 294 14.96 3.10 14.42
N PRO A 295 15.16 1.79 14.62
CA PRO A 295 16.48 1.22 14.91
C PRO A 295 17.40 1.16 13.69
N HIS A 296 16.87 1.36 12.48
CA HIS A 296 17.67 1.28 11.25
C HIS A 296 18.24 2.64 10.88
N ARG A 297 19.34 2.63 10.14
CA ARG A 297 20.02 3.85 9.73
C ARG A 297 20.46 3.75 8.28
N VAL A 298 20.17 4.80 7.51
CA VAL A 298 20.82 5.06 6.22
C VAL A 298 21.85 6.16 6.39
N GLU A 299 23.00 6.01 5.73
CA GLU A 299 24.05 7.01 5.63
C GLU A 299 24.43 7.24 4.17
N LEU A 300 24.48 8.51 3.79
CA LEU A 300 25.03 9.00 2.54
C LEU A 300 26.49 9.36 2.80
N ARG A 301 27.44 8.79 2.05
CA ARG A 301 28.87 8.95 2.33
C ARG A 301 29.65 9.46 1.12
N ALA A 302 30.68 10.24 1.38
CA ALA A 302 31.66 10.66 0.38
C ALA A 302 32.73 9.59 0.16
N ALA A 303 33.58 9.79 -0.86
CA ALA A 303 34.63 8.83 -1.23
C ALA A 303 35.68 8.61 -0.12
N ASP A 304 35.92 9.63 0.71
CA ASP A 304 36.80 9.58 1.88
C ASP A 304 36.14 8.94 3.12
N GLY A 305 34.89 8.50 3.01
CA GLY A 305 34.11 7.91 4.10
C GLY A 305 33.31 8.90 4.95
N THR A 306 33.48 10.21 4.73
CA THR A 306 32.72 11.26 5.44
C THR A 306 31.22 11.06 5.26
N VAL A 307 30.45 11.08 6.36
CA VAL A 307 28.99 11.04 6.31
C VAL A 307 28.47 12.40 5.87
N LEU A 308 27.89 12.44 4.66
CA LEU A 308 27.28 13.63 4.07
C LEU A 308 25.87 13.90 4.61
N GLY A 309 25.18 12.84 5.03
CA GLY A 309 23.85 12.90 5.61
C GLY A 309 23.44 11.53 6.12
N PHE A 310 22.51 11.49 7.07
CA PHE A 310 21.96 10.24 7.57
C PHE A 310 20.50 10.40 7.94
N ARG A 311 19.81 9.27 8.08
CA ARG A 311 18.45 9.21 8.58
C ARG A 311 18.24 7.92 9.34
N GLN A 312 17.68 8.04 10.54
CA GLN A 312 17.16 6.88 11.27
C GLN A 312 15.73 6.62 10.84
N PHE A 313 15.35 5.35 10.73
CA PHE A 313 14.03 4.97 10.26
C PHE A 313 13.56 3.65 10.89
N ALA A 314 12.25 3.55 11.05
CA ALA A 314 11.54 2.30 11.19
C ALA A 314 11.12 1.82 9.80
N THR A 315 11.14 0.52 9.59
CA THR A 315 10.65 -0.14 8.38
C THR A 315 9.13 -0.27 8.42
N GLU A 316 8.58 -0.60 7.26
CA GLU A 316 7.18 -0.96 7.08
C GLU A 316 7.06 -2.48 7.20
N LEU A 317 6.28 -2.91 8.20
CA LEU A 317 6.09 -4.32 8.54
C LEU A 317 5.11 -4.97 7.58
N HIS A 318 5.35 -6.23 7.27
CA HIS A 318 4.49 -7.08 6.48
C HIS A 318 3.69 -8.03 7.39
N SER A 319 2.41 -8.26 7.09
CA SER A 319 1.51 -9.07 7.92
C SER A 319 1.41 -10.55 7.49
N ASP A 320 1.57 -10.86 6.20
CA ASP A 320 1.15 -12.13 5.57
C ASP A 320 2.22 -13.22 5.53
N LEU A 321 3.38 -12.96 6.11
CA LEU A 321 4.48 -13.90 6.18
C LEU A 321 4.79 -14.23 7.63
N PRO A 322 5.36 -15.42 7.92
CA PRO A 322 5.95 -15.72 9.22
C PRO A 322 6.81 -14.55 9.70
N THR A 323 6.70 -14.24 10.98
CA THR A 323 7.26 -13.03 11.65
C THR A 323 8.57 -12.54 11.08
N GLY A 324 8.69 -11.24 10.85
CA GLY A 324 9.98 -10.58 10.61
C GLY A 324 10.74 -11.08 9.39
N THR A 325 10.05 -11.72 8.45
CA THR A 325 10.70 -12.28 7.27
C THR A 325 10.94 -11.20 6.22
N GLU A 326 9.98 -10.33 5.92
CA GLU A 326 10.20 -9.27 4.94
C GLU A 326 9.66 -7.92 5.42
N GLU A 327 10.55 -6.97 5.66
CA GLU A 327 10.22 -5.57 5.94
C GLU A 327 10.68 -4.72 4.75
N ALA A 328 10.06 -3.56 4.54
CA ALA A 328 10.47 -2.65 3.47
C ALA A 328 10.70 -1.22 3.95
N PHE A 329 11.42 -0.46 3.16
CA PHE A 329 11.54 0.98 3.32
C PHE A 329 11.59 1.62 1.94
N ALA A 330 10.94 2.77 1.80
CA ALA A 330 11.17 3.68 0.70
C ALA A 330 10.90 5.11 1.16
N PHE A 331 11.87 5.99 1.00
CA PHE A 331 11.73 7.39 1.36
C PHE A 331 12.65 8.27 0.53
N VAL A 332 12.25 9.51 0.35
CA VAL A 332 13.02 10.53 -0.33
C VAL A 332 13.81 11.34 0.70
N MET A 333 15.14 11.26 0.63
CA MET A 333 16.04 12.11 1.39
C MET A 333 16.29 13.42 0.63
N PRO A 334 16.42 14.57 1.31
CA PRO A 334 16.86 15.81 0.70
C PRO A 334 18.19 15.65 -0.05
N LEU A 335 18.26 16.14 -1.29
CA LEU A 335 19.48 16.16 -2.09
C LEU A 335 19.89 17.62 -2.33
N GLU A 336 20.62 18.19 -1.38
CA GLU A 336 21.10 19.57 -1.47
C GLU A 336 22.12 19.76 -2.61
N PRO A 337 22.25 20.97 -3.19
CA PRO A 337 23.23 21.24 -4.24
C PRO A 337 24.64 20.80 -3.86
N GLY A 338 25.31 20.07 -4.76
CA GLY A 338 26.67 19.54 -4.54
C GLY A 338 26.76 18.25 -3.71
N LEU A 339 25.68 17.81 -3.06
CA LEU A 339 25.65 16.51 -2.38
C LEU A 339 25.74 15.36 -3.39
N GLU A 340 25.03 15.48 -4.51
CA GLU A 340 24.99 14.46 -5.58
C GLU A 340 26.40 14.18 -6.16
N THR A 341 27.20 15.22 -6.38
CA THR A 341 28.58 15.09 -6.90
C THR A 341 29.54 14.48 -5.89
N ARG A 342 29.31 14.72 -4.60
CA ARG A 342 30.15 14.18 -3.50
C ARG A 342 29.74 12.77 -3.08
N LEU A 343 28.49 12.39 -3.30
CA LEU A 343 27.91 11.11 -2.88
C LEU A 343 28.66 9.95 -3.55
N ALA A 344 29.37 9.14 -2.78
CA ALA A 344 30.11 7.98 -3.28
C ALA A 344 29.49 6.66 -2.83
N SER A 345 28.72 6.66 -1.74
CA SER A 345 27.99 5.47 -1.32
C SER A 345 26.72 5.76 -0.53
N VAL A 346 25.78 4.82 -0.60
CA VAL A 346 24.60 4.73 0.26
C VAL A 346 24.73 3.45 1.07
N GLN A 347 24.76 3.58 2.39
CA GLN A 347 24.87 2.45 3.31
C GLN A 347 23.61 2.36 4.17
N VAL A 348 23.03 1.17 4.28
CA VAL A 348 21.94 0.88 5.19
C VAL A 348 22.40 -0.13 6.23
N ARG A 349 22.07 0.16 7.49
CA ARG A 349 22.31 -0.69 8.65
C ARG A 349 20.98 -1.08 9.27
N ALA A 350 20.75 -2.39 9.39
CA ALA A 350 19.57 -2.96 10.00
C ALA A 350 19.95 -4.06 11.00
N GLY A 351 19.99 -3.72 12.29
CA GLY A 351 20.56 -4.59 13.31
C GLY A 351 22.03 -4.89 13.02
N GLY A 352 22.41 -6.18 13.00
CA GLY A 352 23.75 -6.62 12.62
C GLY A 352 24.02 -6.65 11.10
N ARG A 353 23.02 -6.38 10.25
CA ARG A 353 23.16 -6.44 8.79
C ARG A 353 23.54 -5.08 8.23
N VAL A 354 24.49 -5.06 7.29
CA VAL A 354 24.93 -3.86 6.60
C VAL A 354 24.95 -4.14 5.10
N GLN A 355 24.32 -3.27 4.32
CA GLN A 355 24.39 -3.30 2.87
C GLN A 355 24.82 -1.92 2.38
N GLU A 356 25.71 -1.90 1.39
CA GLU A 356 26.22 -0.67 0.82
C GLU A 356 26.21 -0.74 -0.70
N ARG A 357 25.73 0.32 -1.34
CA ARG A 357 25.94 0.60 -2.76
C ARG A 357 27.04 1.62 -2.87
N ARG A 358 28.05 1.37 -3.69
CA ARG A 358 29.17 2.29 -3.95
C ARG A 358 29.23 2.65 -5.43
N VAL A 359 29.60 3.88 -5.73
CA VAL A 359 29.99 4.31 -7.07
C VAL A 359 31.22 3.49 -7.49
N GLY A 360 31.20 2.96 -8.71
CA GLY A 360 32.32 2.18 -9.25
C GLY A 360 33.60 3.03 -9.36
N THR A 361 34.76 2.38 -9.25
CA THR A 361 36.08 3.05 -9.30
C THR A 361 36.56 3.39 -10.72
N GLY A 362 35.83 2.94 -11.75
CA GLY A 362 36.11 3.24 -13.16
C GLY A 362 35.22 4.35 -13.72
N ALA A 363 35.71 5.04 -14.76
CA ALA A 363 34.89 5.96 -15.52
C ALA A 363 33.75 5.18 -16.21
N LYS A 364 32.52 5.34 -15.73
CA LYS A 364 31.34 4.72 -16.35
C LYS A 364 31.12 5.32 -17.73
N ARG A 365 30.79 4.46 -18.71
CA ARG A 365 30.39 4.95 -20.03
C ARG A 365 29.07 5.69 -19.88
N GLN A 366 28.91 6.78 -20.62
CA GLN A 366 27.63 7.47 -20.69
C GLN A 366 26.57 6.48 -21.18
N PRO A 367 25.36 6.45 -20.58
CA PRO A 367 24.36 5.48 -20.98
C PRO A 367 23.94 5.75 -22.42
N ALA A 368 23.98 4.70 -23.24
CA ALA A 368 23.57 4.68 -24.64
C ALA A 368 22.43 3.66 -24.82
N PRO A 369 21.22 3.95 -24.30
CA PRO A 369 20.10 3.04 -24.44
C PRO A 369 19.73 2.87 -25.91
N SER A 370 19.28 1.67 -26.27
CA SER A 370 18.65 1.42 -27.57
C SER A 370 17.18 1.14 -27.37
N LEU A 371 16.34 1.74 -28.23
CA LEU A 371 14.91 1.51 -28.23
C LEU A 371 14.51 0.94 -29.59
N ARG A 372 14.03 -0.30 -29.58
CA ARG A 372 13.69 -1.03 -30.80
C ARG A 372 12.20 -1.33 -30.82
N ALA A 373 11.52 -0.95 -31.90
CA ALA A 373 10.13 -1.33 -32.11
C ALA A 373 10.00 -2.86 -32.14
N ARG A 374 8.98 -3.38 -31.46
CA ARG A 374 8.46 -4.75 -31.61
C ARG A 374 7.13 -4.68 -32.35
N GLY A 375 6.79 -5.76 -33.05
CA GLY A 375 5.46 -5.92 -33.63
C GLY A 375 4.35 -5.73 -32.57
N ALA A 376 3.16 -5.31 -33.01
CA ALA A 376 2.01 -4.95 -32.16
C ALA A 376 2.20 -3.67 -31.31
N GLY A 377 3.11 -2.77 -31.71
CA GLY A 377 3.26 -1.44 -31.14
C GLY A 377 4.09 -1.37 -29.86
N ALA A 378 4.50 -2.49 -29.27
CA ALA A 378 5.43 -2.46 -28.13
C ALA A 378 6.83 -2.04 -28.58
N SER A 379 7.62 -1.45 -27.69
CA SER A 379 9.06 -1.21 -27.91
C SER A 379 9.90 -1.95 -26.87
N THR A 380 11.15 -2.25 -27.18
CA THR A 380 12.11 -2.81 -26.20
C THR A 380 13.21 -1.80 -25.96
N LEU A 381 13.29 -1.35 -24.71
CA LEU A 381 14.40 -0.58 -24.20
C LEU A 381 15.50 -1.56 -23.77
N GLU A 382 16.72 -1.36 -24.24
CA GLU A 382 17.91 -2.11 -23.83
C GLU A 382 18.99 -1.16 -23.33
N TRP A 383 19.70 -1.56 -22.27
CA TRP A 383 20.80 -0.80 -21.70
C TRP A 383 21.85 -1.71 -21.04
N ASP A 384 23.02 -1.14 -20.76
CA ASP A 384 24.09 -1.83 -20.03
C ASP A 384 23.75 -1.91 -18.53
N ALA A 385 23.25 -3.07 -18.11
CA ALA A 385 22.93 -3.34 -16.71
C ALA A 385 24.15 -3.55 -15.81
N THR A 386 25.34 -3.74 -16.37
CA THR A 386 26.58 -3.84 -15.59
C THR A 386 26.99 -2.47 -15.06
N ASP A 387 26.92 -1.43 -15.92
CA ASP A 387 27.20 -0.05 -15.50
C ASP A 387 26.01 0.59 -14.77
N TYR A 388 24.78 0.25 -15.18
CA TYR A 388 23.54 0.83 -14.67
C TYR A 388 22.54 -0.27 -14.26
N PRO A 389 22.63 -0.80 -13.02
CA PRO A 389 21.82 -1.94 -12.58
C PRO A 389 20.31 -1.72 -12.64
N MET A 390 19.86 -0.46 -12.66
CA MET A 390 18.44 -0.14 -12.76
C MET A 390 18.20 1.21 -13.43
N VAL A 391 17.07 1.32 -14.15
CA VAL A 391 16.63 2.54 -14.82
C VAL A 391 15.23 2.90 -14.34
N LEU A 392 15.06 4.14 -13.91
CA LEU A 392 13.75 4.71 -13.65
C LEU A 392 13.21 5.30 -14.95
N VAL A 393 12.15 4.69 -15.46
CA VAL A 393 11.53 5.05 -16.74
C VAL A 393 10.28 5.88 -16.48
N ARG A 394 10.22 7.06 -17.11
CA ARG A 394 9.07 7.97 -17.03
C ARG A 394 8.54 8.32 -18.42
N GLU A 395 7.24 8.53 -18.52
CA GLU A 395 6.64 9.25 -19.64
C GLU A 395 7.12 10.71 -19.60
N ALA A 396 7.68 11.23 -20.70
CA ALA A 396 8.26 12.58 -20.72
C ALA A 396 7.20 13.69 -20.56
N GLY A 397 6.01 13.50 -21.13
CA GLY A 397 4.94 14.51 -21.09
C GLY A 397 4.23 14.60 -19.74
N SER A 398 3.96 13.45 -19.10
CA SER A 398 3.22 13.39 -17.83
C SER A 398 4.12 13.32 -16.59
N GLY A 399 5.39 12.95 -16.76
CA GLY A 399 6.30 12.64 -15.66
C GLY A 399 5.98 11.33 -14.94
N ARG A 400 4.95 10.58 -15.38
CA ARG A 400 4.52 9.35 -14.72
C ARG A 400 5.58 8.28 -14.82
N ILE A 401 5.87 7.67 -13.68
CA ILE A 401 6.77 6.52 -13.58
C ILE A 401 6.10 5.29 -14.19
N VAL A 402 6.76 4.71 -15.19
CA VAL A 402 6.38 3.49 -15.91
C VAL A 402 7.01 2.26 -15.25
N SER A 403 8.29 2.33 -14.85
CA SER A 403 9.01 1.18 -14.31
C SER A 403 10.25 1.58 -13.50
N PHE A 404 10.57 0.81 -12.47
CA PHE A 404 11.91 0.67 -11.92
C PHE A 404 12.58 -0.57 -12.57
N ALA A 405 13.03 -0.40 -13.81
CA ALA A 405 13.41 -1.50 -14.67
C ALA A 405 14.82 -2.03 -14.34
N ARG A 406 14.94 -3.35 -14.17
CA ARG A 406 16.22 -4.05 -13.90
C ARG A 406 16.54 -5.07 -14.99
N GLY A 407 17.80 -5.52 -15.05
CA GLY A 407 18.21 -6.62 -15.92
C GLY A 407 18.52 -6.25 -17.38
N GLY A 408 18.64 -4.96 -17.71
CA GLY A 408 19.15 -4.50 -19.01
C GLY A 408 18.11 -4.47 -20.13
N THR A 409 16.87 -4.86 -19.87
CA THR A 409 15.79 -4.81 -20.85
C THR A 409 14.43 -4.48 -20.22
N LEU A 410 13.64 -3.65 -20.91
CA LEU A 410 12.26 -3.33 -20.56
C LEU A 410 11.38 -3.37 -21.80
N ALA A 411 10.28 -4.11 -21.73
CA ALA A 411 9.18 -4.03 -22.67
C ALA A 411 8.36 -2.77 -22.35
N VAL A 412 8.36 -1.84 -23.29
CA VAL A 412 7.67 -0.55 -23.20
C VAL A 412 6.33 -0.66 -23.94
N PRO A 413 5.19 -0.36 -23.29
CA PRO A 413 3.89 -0.36 -23.94
C PRO A 413 3.75 0.68 -25.05
N ALA A 414 2.97 0.35 -26.08
CA ALA A 414 2.78 1.11 -27.33
C ALA A 414 2.27 2.56 -27.22
N ARG A 415 1.84 2.98 -26.03
CA ARG A 415 1.20 4.28 -25.79
C ARG A 415 2.09 5.27 -25.06
N THR A 416 3.33 4.89 -24.78
CA THR A 416 4.29 5.86 -24.24
C THR A 416 4.83 6.67 -25.40
N GLY A 417 4.62 8.00 -25.37
CA GLY A 417 5.35 8.92 -26.25
C GLY A 417 6.83 8.96 -25.86
N SER A 418 7.50 10.10 -25.99
CA SER A 418 8.89 10.21 -25.53
C SER A 418 9.06 9.77 -24.07
N LEU A 419 10.16 9.07 -23.79
CA LEU A 419 10.52 8.60 -22.46
C LEU A 419 11.65 9.45 -21.87
N ARG A 420 11.57 9.69 -20.57
CA ARG A 420 12.70 10.17 -19.76
C ARG A 420 13.25 8.99 -18.96
N LEU A 421 14.54 8.71 -19.16
CA LEU A 421 15.26 7.61 -18.55
C LEU A 421 16.26 8.15 -17.54
N THR A 422 16.11 7.78 -16.28
CA THR A 422 17.08 8.10 -15.23
C THR A 422 17.85 6.82 -14.90
N PHE A 423 19.09 6.72 -15.36
CA PHE A 423 19.96 5.55 -15.15
C PHE A 423 20.61 5.65 -13.78
N SER A 424 20.41 4.65 -12.90
CA SER A 424 21.10 4.57 -11.62
C SER A 424 22.31 3.68 -11.73
N ASP A 425 23.42 4.21 -11.26
CA ASP A 425 24.70 3.53 -11.18
C ASP A 425 24.84 2.69 -9.88
N GLY A 426 23.76 2.63 -9.09
CA GLY A 426 23.70 2.10 -7.73
C GLY A 426 23.57 3.20 -6.67
N VAL A 427 24.10 4.40 -6.94
CA VAL A 427 24.19 5.52 -5.98
C VAL A 427 23.78 6.84 -6.63
N ARG A 428 24.39 7.16 -7.78
CA ARG A 428 24.17 8.38 -8.56
C ARG A 428 23.29 8.09 -9.76
N THR A 429 22.73 9.14 -10.33
CA THR A 429 21.89 9.04 -11.52
C THR A 429 22.36 9.92 -12.67
N VAL A 430 22.12 9.44 -13.89
CA VAL A 430 22.31 10.20 -15.13
C VAL A 430 21.04 10.12 -15.96
N GLU A 431 20.55 11.26 -16.45
CA GLU A 431 19.33 11.32 -17.26
C GLU A 431 19.59 11.29 -18.77
N ARG A 432 18.68 10.65 -19.52
CA ARG A 432 18.58 10.71 -20.99
C ARG A 432 17.12 10.82 -21.40
N ALA A 433 16.87 11.51 -22.50
CA ALA A 433 15.59 11.45 -23.21
C ALA A 433 15.72 10.52 -24.41
N VAL A 434 14.69 9.72 -24.68
CA VAL A 434 14.62 8.84 -25.85
C VAL A 434 13.21 8.93 -26.42
N ASP A 435 13.10 9.12 -27.74
CA ASP A 435 11.81 9.09 -28.42
C ASP A 435 11.42 7.64 -28.74
N VAL A 436 10.17 7.28 -28.43
CA VAL A 436 9.62 5.98 -28.79
C VAL A 436 9.32 5.99 -30.30
N PRO A 437 9.89 5.04 -31.08
CA PRO A 437 9.72 4.98 -32.54
C PRO A 437 8.28 4.83 -33.02
#